data_AF-A0A3M2L079-F1
#
_entry.id   AF-A0A3M2L079-F1
#
_cell.length_a   1.000
_cell.length_b   1.000
_cell.length_c   1.000
_cell.angle_alpha   90.00
_cell.angle_beta   90.00
_cell.angle_gamma   90.00
#
_symmetry.space_group_name_H-M   'P 1'
#
loop_
_entity.id
_entity.type
_entity.pdbx_description
1 polymer ?
#
loop_
_entity_poly.entity_id
_entity_poly.type
_entity_poly.pdbx_seq_one_letter_code
_entity_poly.pdbx_strand_id
1 'polypeptide(L)'
;MTIDDFIDARVAEIEQAALDAGGEPDRVLADCKAKRRIVAFARYAQTIAYGEGHTQGDPSYRLGQWHGYKAVLVQLASIWSDHPDFRTEWAADALL
;
A
#
# COMPACT_ATOMS: atom_id res chain seq x y z
N MET A 1 -1.98 11.07 17.38
CA MET A 1 -2.26 9.88 16.55
C MET A 1 -2.45 10.36 15.14
N THR A 2 -1.55 9.97 14.25
CA THR A 2 -1.64 10.28 12.82
C THR A 2 -2.54 9.25 12.12
N ILE A 3 -2.86 9.48 10.84
CA ILE A 3 -3.66 8.53 10.06
C ILE A 3 -2.91 7.20 9.86
N ASP A 4 -1.60 7.23 9.67
CA ASP A 4 -0.75 6.05 9.52
C ASP A 4 -0.65 5.24 10.82
N ASP A 5 -0.55 5.88 11.99
CA ASP A 5 -0.63 5.20 13.29
C ASP A 5 -1.96 4.45 13.45
N PHE A 6 -3.07 5.10 13.08
CA PHE A 6 -4.40 4.50 13.16
C PHE A 6 -4.53 3.30 12.22
N ILE A 7 -4.05 3.41 10.97
CA ILE A 7 -4.09 2.31 10.01
C ILE A 7 -3.23 1.13 10.49
N ASP A 8 -2.03 1.37 11.02
CA ASP A 8 -1.19 0.30 11.57
C ASP A 8 -1.88 -0.46 12.70
N ALA A 9 -2.48 0.28 13.65
CA ALA A 9 -3.25 -0.31 14.74
C ALA A 9 -4.41 -1.16 14.22
N ARG A 10 -5.18 -0.62 13.26
CA ARG A 10 -6.31 -1.33 12.64
C ARG A 10 -5.88 -2.58 11.88
N VAL A 11 -4.74 -2.54 11.19
CA VAL A 11 -4.19 -3.70 10.49
C VAL A 11 -3.78 -4.78 11.49
N ALA A 12 -3.11 -4.41 12.59
CA ALA A 12 -2.71 -5.38 13.63
C ALA A 12 -3.93 -6.06 14.27
N GLU A 13 -5.00 -5.31 14.57
CA GLU A 13 -6.24 -5.87 15.10
C GLU A 13 -6.90 -6.87 14.12
N ILE A 14 -6.91 -6.55 12.82
CA ILE A 14 -7.50 -7.42 11.80
C ILE A 14 -6.67 -8.69 11.61
N GLU A 15 -5.34 -8.59 11.62
CA GLU A 15 -4.45 -9.75 11.55
C GLU A 15 -4.70 -10.71 12.71
N GLN A 16 -4.78 -10.19 13.94
CA GLN A 16 -5.04 -11.01 15.11
C GLN A 16 -6.42 -11.67 15.04
N ALA A 17 -7.46 -10.90 14.68
CA ALA A 17 -8.80 -11.44 14.52
C ALA A 17 -8.88 -12.54 13.44
N ALA A 18 -8.11 -12.41 12.35
CA ALA A 18 -8.05 -13.43 11.30
C ALA A 18 -7.38 -14.73 11.77
N LEU A 19 -6.32 -14.60 12.58
CA LEU A 19 -5.64 -15.75 13.18
C LEU A 19 -6.54 -16.47 14.20
N ASP A 20 -7.31 -15.71 14.99
CA ASP A 20 -8.18 -16.25 16.04
C ASP A 20 -9.44 -16.94 15.47
N ALA A 21 -9.94 -16.49 14.32
CA ALA A 21 -11.18 -16.99 13.72
C ALA A 21 -11.08 -18.40 13.11
N GLY A 22 -9.86 -18.93 12.91
CA GLY A 22 -9.63 -20.31 12.43
C GLY A 22 -10.14 -20.62 11.00
N GLY A 23 -10.45 -19.61 10.19
CA GLY A 23 -10.94 -19.72 8.80
C GLY A 23 -9.82 -19.84 7.75
N GLU A 24 -10.02 -19.28 6.55
CA GLU A 24 -8.96 -19.07 5.55
C GLU A 24 -8.29 -17.69 5.78
N PRO A 25 -7.25 -17.58 6.64
CA PRO A 25 -6.65 -16.30 6.98
C PRO A 25 -5.84 -15.71 5.81
N ASP A 26 -5.46 -16.52 4.82
CA ASP A 26 -4.47 -16.16 3.80
C ASP A 26 -4.84 -14.89 3.05
N ARG A 27 -6.11 -14.72 2.66
CA ARG A 27 -6.58 -13.51 1.97
C ARG A 27 -6.52 -12.28 2.88
N VAL A 28 -6.95 -12.42 4.13
CA VAL A 28 -6.96 -11.33 5.11
C VAL A 28 -5.53 -10.91 5.47
N LEU A 29 -4.63 -11.89 5.65
CA LEU A 29 -3.21 -11.63 5.89
C LEU A 29 -2.52 -11.03 4.67
N ALA A 30 -2.88 -11.44 3.46
CA ALA A 30 -2.39 -10.81 2.22
C ALA A 30 -2.81 -9.34 2.11
N ASP A 31 -4.07 -9.04 2.44
CA ASP A 31 -4.60 -7.68 2.50
C ASP A 31 -3.91 -6.83 3.58
N CYS A 32 -3.71 -7.38 4.78
CA CYS A 32 -2.97 -6.70 5.85
C CYS A 32 -1.52 -6.39 5.44
N LYS A 33 -0.84 -7.35 4.80
CA LYS A 33 0.51 -7.16 4.26
C LYS A 33 0.56 -6.07 3.19
N ALA A 34 -0.43 -6.00 2.30
CA ALA A 34 -0.53 -4.95 1.29
C ALA A 34 -0.71 -3.57 1.94
N LYS A 35 -1.59 -3.45 2.93
CA LYS A 35 -1.83 -2.21 3.69
C LYS A 35 -0.56 -1.73 4.42
N ARG A 36 0.20 -2.63 5.05
CA ARG A 36 1.49 -2.29 5.68
C ARG A 36 2.47 -1.68 4.69
N ARG A 37 2.57 -2.24 3.48
CA ARG A 37 3.45 -1.70 2.42
C ARG A 37 2.99 -0.33 1.95
N ILE A 38 1.67 -0.11 1.83
CA ILE A 38 1.11 1.20 1.48
C ILE A 38 1.46 2.25 2.54
N VAL A 39 1.29 1.92 3.83
CA VAL A 39 1.65 2.83 4.93
C VAL A 39 3.15 3.13 4.94
N ALA A 40 4.00 2.12 4.79
CA ALA A 40 5.45 2.29 4.71
C ALA A 40 5.85 3.20 3.53
N PHE A 41 5.22 3.00 2.37
CA PHE A 41 5.43 3.85 1.20
C PHE A 41 4.98 5.29 1.46
N ALA A 42 3.81 5.51 2.07
CA ALA A 42 3.31 6.84 2.39
C ALA A 42 4.27 7.60 3.33
N ARG A 43 4.80 6.93 4.37
CA ARG A 43 5.81 7.49 5.29
C ARG A 43 7.11 7.84 4.58
N TYR A 44 7.57 6.96 3.69
CA TYR A 44 8.76 7.22 2.88
C TYR A 44 8.58 8.44 1.97
N ALA A 45 7.47 8.48 1.21
CA ALA A 45 7.15 9.60 0.33
C ALA A 45 7.02 10.93 1.10
N GLN A 46 6.43 10.90 2.30
CA GLN A 46 6.32 12.07 3.17
C GLN A 46 7.69 12.59 3.62
N THR A 47 8.60 11.69 4.00
CA THR A 47 9.99 12.05 4.37
C THR A 47 10.71 12.75 3.23
N ILE A 48 10.62 12.21 2.01
CA ILE A 48 11.26 12.78 0.82
C ILE A 48 10.64 14.15 0.47
N ALA A 49 9.31 14.24 0.42
CA ALA A 49 8.62 15.48 0.07
C ALA A 49 8.93 16.64 1.03
N TYR A 50 9.01 16.39 2.34
CA TYR A 50 9.39 17.43 3.31
C TYR A 50 10.88 17.80 3.25
N GLY A 51 11.76 16.85 2.89
CA GLY A 51 13.19 17.11 2.75
C GLY A 51 13.55 17.96 1.53
N GLU A 52 12.76 17.85 0.46
CA GLU A 52 13.09 18.46 -0.84
C GLU A 52 12.34 19.78 -1.12
N GLY A 53 11.37 20.17 -0.28
CA GLY A 53 10.68 21.47 -0.39
C GLY A 53 9.85 21.65 -1.67
N HIS A 54 9.50 20.56 -2.35
CA HIS A 54 8.71 20.61 -3.58
C HIS A 54 7.33 21.24 -3.34
N THR A 55 6.94 22.14 -4.24
CA THR A 55 5.61 22.79 -4.20
C THR A 55 4.66 22.11 -5.18
N GLN A 56 3.35 22.29 -4.97
CA GLN A 56 2.30 21.68 -5.80
C GLN A 56 2.39 22.02 -7.31
N GLY A 57 3.07 23.12 -7.67
CA GLY A 57 3.30 23.52 -9.06
C GLY A 57 4.46 22.81 -9.77
N ASP A 58 5.28 22.05 -9.04
CA ASP A 58 6.44 21.35 -9.59
C ASP A 58 6.00 20.12 -10.41
N PRO A 59 6.48 19.95 -11.66
CA PRO A 59 6.28 18.70 -12.42
C PRO A 59 6.68 17.44 -11.63
N SER A 60 7.73 17.52 -10.83
CA SER A 60 8.25 16.44 -9.98
C SER A 60 7.24 16.06 -8.89
N TYR A 61 6.50 17.03 -8.36
CA TYR A 61 5.43 16.80 -7.39
C TYR A 61 4.28 15.98 -7.99
N ARG A 62 3.83 16.33 -9.21
CA ARG A 62 2.77 15.57 -9.90
C ARG A 62 3.21 14.16 -10.29
N LEU A 63 4.45 14.02 -10.75
CA LEU A 63 5.05 12.72 -11.05
C LEU A 63 5.11 11.84 -9.79
N GLY A 64 5.57 12.41 -8.66
CA GLY A 64 5.59 11.73 -7.36
C GLY A 64 4.20 11.29 -6.90
N GLN A 65 3.16 12.12 -7.06
CA GLN A 65 1.77 11.72 -6.77
C GLN A 65 1.32 10.54 -7.65
N TRP A 66 1.58 10.59 -8.95
CA TRP A 66 1.24 9.51 -9.87
C TRP A 66 1.91 8.19 -9.47
N HIS A 67 3.22 8.21 -9.18
CA HIS A 67 3.93 7.02 -8.71
C HIS A 67 3.36 6.50 -7.38
N GLY A 68 2.96 7.40 -6.48
CA GLY A 68 2.31 7.01 -5.24
C GLY A 68 0.97 6.31 -5.45
N TYR A 69 0.10 6.83 -6.32
CA TYR A 69 -1.16 6.15 -6.67
C TYR A 69 -0.92 4.80 -7.34
N LYS A 70 0.05 4.71 -8.27
CA LYS A 70 0.41 3.44 -8.92
C LYS A 70 0.89 2.41 -7.91
N ALA A 71 1.74 2.80 -6.95
CA ALA A 71 2.22 1.93 -5.89
C ALA A 71 1.07 1.35 -5.04
N VAL A 72 0.07 2.18 -4.71
CA VAL A 72 -1.13 1.72 -3.98
C VAL A 72 -1.91 0.68 -4.79
N LEU A 73 -2.18 0.96 -6.07
CA LEU A 73 -2.94 0.04 -6.94
C LEU A 73 -2.24 -1.32 -7.10
N VAL A 74 -0.91 -1.33 -7.26
CA VAL A 74 -0.12 -2.57 -7.34
C VAL A 74 -0.24 -3.40 -6.06
N GLN A 75 -0.17 -2.76 -4.89
CA GLN A 75 -0.32 -3.49 -3.62
C GLN A 75 -1.73 -4.07 -3.46
N LEU A 76 -2.77 -3.31 -3.82
CA LEU A 76 -4.15 -3.80 -3.78
C LEU A 76 -4.38 -4.96 -4.76
N ALA A 77 -3.83 -4.88 -5.97
CA ALA A 77 -3.91 -5.97 -6.95
C ALA A 77 -3.18 -7.23 -6.46
N SER A 78 -2.03 -7.07 -5.79
CA SER A 78 -1.22 -8.22 -5.31
C SER A 78 -1.95 -9.14 -4.34
N ILE A 79 -2.97 -8.62 -3.64
CA ILE A 79 -3.85 -9.39 -2.76
C ILE A 79 -4.51 -10.54 -3.52
N TRP A 80 -4.78 -10.36 -4.81
CA TRP A 80 -5.53 -11.27 -5.67
C TRP A 80 -4.65 -12.06 -6.64
N SER A 81 -3.34 -12.13 -6.40
CA SER A 81 -2.37 -12.72 -7.36
C SER A 81 -2.58 -14.19 -7.72
N ASP A 82 -3.38 -14.91 -6.95
CA ASP A 82 -3.80 -16.30 -7.11
C ASP A 82 -5.24 -16.47 -7.64
N HIS A 83 -5.98 -15.38 -7.90
CA HIS A 83 -7.33 -15.41 -8.44
C HIS A 83 -7.32 -15.69 -9.96
N PRO A 84 -8.25 -16.49 -10.53
CA PRO A 84 -8.24 -16.83 -11.96
C PRO A 84 -8.39 -15.61 -12.90
N ASP A 85 -9.09 -14.57 -12.46
CA ASP A 85 -9.23 -13.32 -13.22
C ASP A 85 -8.05 -12.36 -13.06
N PHE A 86 -7.09 -12.69 -12.19
CA PHE A 86 -5.91 -11.86 -11.98
C PHE A 86 -5.03 -11.84 -13.22
N ARG A 87 -4.66 -10.64 -13.65
CA ARG A 87 -3.67 -10.47 -14.71
C ARG A 87 -2.32 -10.14 -14.10
N THR A 88 -1.29 -10.85 -14.52
CA THR A 88 0.09 -10.67 -14.02
C THR A 88 0.61 -9.25 -14.25
N GLU A 89 0.14 -8.55 -15.29
CA GLU A 89 0.39 -7.13 -15.55
C GLU A 89 -0.11 -6.19 -14.43
N TRP A 90 -1.04 -6.63 -13.58
CA TRP A 90 -1.50 -5.83 -12.43
C TRP A 90 -0.54 -5.92 -11.24
N ALA A 91 0.23 -7.02 -11.13
CA ALA A 91 1.35 -7.12 -10.19
C ALA A 91 2.63 -6.47 -10.74
N ALA A 92 2.70 -6.26 -12.06
CA ALA A 92 3.88 -5.78 -12.73
C ALA A 92 3.55 -4.79 -13.83
N ASP A 93 3.85 -3.52 -13.55
CA ASP A 93 4.19 -2.52 -14.57
C ASP A 93 5.00 -1.39 -13.88
N ALA A 94 6.33 -1.44 -13.87
CA ALA A 94 7.27 -0.87 -14.87
C ALA A 94 7.27 0.68 -14.91
N LEU A 95 8.50 1.23 -14.97
CA LEU A 95 8.99 2.59 -14.67
C LEU A 95 9.31 2.80 -13.17
N LEU A 96 10.54 2.88 -12.64
CA LEU A 96 11.82 3.39 -13.17
C LEU A 96 11.69 4.43 -14.29
#